data_AF-A0A2G4F3G4-F1
#
_entry.id   AF-A0A2G4F3G4-F1
#
_cell.length_a   1.000
_cell.length_b   1.000
_cell.length_c   1.000
_cell.angle_alpha   90.00
_cell.angle_beta   90.00
_cell.angle_gamma   90.00
#
_symmetry.space_group_name_H-M   'P 1'
#
loop_
_entity.id
_entity.type
_entity.pdbx_description
1 polymer ?
#
loop_
_entity_poly.entity_id
_entity_poly.type
_entity_poly.pdbx_seq_one_letter_code
_entity_poly.pdbx_strand_id
1 'polypeptide(L)'
;MAVTEFFLLTNSDDNFTITPGSLKGILGGISALGGNDNITGSSDSEAINGNSGNDSLSGGSGNDTLIGGQGNDILLGGDGNDFLSGDKGLDTLTGGAGNDTFLLRRTQGADVITDFSSGDRLTLENQLQFSDLLITSTGLNTAISLRDGTLLATINGVPTINQNNFVELPRRPLIIGHRGASGYRPEHTLASYELAIEMGADFIEPDLVSTKDGVLIARHENEISGTTDIAKRPEFADRKRKKTIDGAEVEGWFTEDLTLAEIKSLRARERLPELRGTAFDGQFQVPTFQEVIDLAKRKSAEKGRTIGLYPETKHPTYFKSVNLPLEQRLVQVLSANGYTKRTDPVFIQSFEVGNLKELNRLTDLPLVQLMDDFAEKPYDFVVSGDRRTYRDLMTTQGLAEIKTYADGIGPWKRTIVVEGADKKLQPANSLITDAHLAGLLVHPYTFRNESPTYVASEYGGNPALEYEQFYRLGVDGVFSDFPDTAFNAAARLYPFSTVDSLKGVSL
;
A
#
# COMPACT_ATOMS: atom_id res chain seq x y z
N MET A 1 -16.17 -22.06 8.26
CA MET A 1 -14.86 -22.69 8.03
C MET A 1 -14.77 -23.08 6.58
N ALA A 2 -14.19 -22.20 5.76
CA ALA A 2 -13.55 -22.55 4.51
C ALA A 2 -12.18 -21.87 4.63
N VAL A 3 -11.15 -22.68 4.84
CA VAL A 3 -9.77 -22.22 4.88
C VAL A 3 -9.45 -21.90 3.42
N THR A 4 -9.24 -20.63 3.08
CA THR A 4 -8.58 -20.27 1.82
C THR A 4 -7.12 -20.72 1.96
N GLU A 5 -6.87 -21.98 1.69
CA GLU A 5 -5.52 -22.53 1.56
C GLU A 5 -4.97 -22.05 0.21
N PHE A 6 -3.82 -21.37 0.22
CA PHE A 6 -2.90 -21.52 -0.90
C PHE A 6 -2.53 -23.00 -0.94
N PHE A 7 -2.76 -23.66 -2.07
CA PHE A 7 -2.38 -25.06 -2.20
C PHE A 7 -0.86 -25.11 -2.37
N LEU A 8 -0.13 -25.09 -1.25
CA LEU A 8 1.31 -25.33 -1.21
C LEU A 8 1.54 -26.82 -1.42
N LEU A 9 2.19 -27.15 -2.51
CA LEU A 9 2.46 -28.52 -2.93
C LEU A 9 3.63 -29.09 -2.14
N THR A 10 3.40 -29.62 -0.93
CA THR A 10 4.49 -30.18 -0.12
C THR A 10 4.80 -31.62 -0.53
N ASN A 11 5.70 -31.83 -1.50
CA ASN A 11 6.35 -33.13 -1.73
C ASN A 11 7.88 -32.96 -1.82
N SER A 12 8.63 -34.02 -1.51
CA SER A 12 10.10 -34.09 -1.55
C SER A 12 10.71 -34.25 -2.95
N ASP A 13 9.86 -34.37 -3.97
CA ASP A 13 10.28 -34.43 -5.37
C ASP A 13 9.97 -33.07 -6.00
N ASP A 14 11.01 -32.32 -6.34
CA ASP A 14 10.99 -30.98 -6.93
C ASP A 14 10.39 -30.96 -8.36
N ASN A 15 9.64 -31.98 -8.80
CA ASN A 15 8.97 -31.97 -10.11
C ASN A 15 7.53 -32.42 -9.92
N PHE A 16 6.58 -31.56 -10.27
CA PHE A 16 5.16 -31.75 -10.03
C PHE A 16 4.35 -31.89 -11.32
N THR A 17 3.21 -32.57 -11.25
CA THR A 17 2.24 -32.61 -12.35
C THR A 17 0.82 -32.43 -11.81
N ILE A 18 0.17 -31.33 -12.15
CA ILE A 18 -1.25 -31.06 -11.84
C ILE A 18 -2.10 -31.31 -13.07
N THR A 19 -3.27 -31.93 -12.87
CA THR A 19 -4.25 -32.14 -13.95
C THR A 19 -5.62 -31.53 -13.63
N PRO A 20 -6.44 -31.19 -14.66
CA PRO A 20 -7.62 -30.30 -14.56
C PRO A 20 -8.71 -30.71 -13.57
N GLY A 21 -8.73 -31.97 -13.13
CA GLY A 21 -9.75 -32.48 -12.18
C GLY A 21 -9.45 -32.18 -10.71
N SER A 22 -8.21 -31.82 -10.38
CA SER A 22 -7.76 -31.65 -8.98
C SER A 22 -7.92 -30.22 -8.44
N LEU A 23 -8.23 -29.24 -9.29
CA LEU A 23 -8.23 -27.81 -8.97
C LEU A 23 -9.62 -27.15 -9.00
N LYS A 24 -10.65 -27.87 -9.46
CA LYS A 24 -11.99 -27.31 -9.64
C LYS A 24 -12.54 -26.74 -8.33
N GLY A 25 -12.76 -25.42 -8.27
CA GLY A 25 -13.26 -24.71 -7.09
C GLY A 25 -12.18 -24.19 -6.12
N ILE A 26 -10.89 -24.29 -6.46
CA ILE A 26 -9.81 -23.62 -5.74
C ILE A 26 -9.74 -22.17 -6.20
N LEU A 27 -10.30 -21.25 -5.40
CA LEU A 27 -10.26 -19.80 -5.62
C LEU A 27 -8.94 -19.14 -5.18
N GLY A 28 -7.89 -19.95 -4.92
CA GLY A 28 -6.57 -19.52 -4.46
C GLY A 28 -5.50 -19.81 -5.50
N GLY A 29 -4.49 -18.94 -5.60
CA GLY A 29 -3.38 -19.13 -6.55
C GLY A 29 -2.66 -20.48 -6.35
N ILE A 30 -2.25 -21.08 -7.46
CA ILE A 30 -1.42 -22.27 -7.57
C ILE A 30 0.03 -21.80 -7.55
N SER A 31 0.78 -22.17 -6.52
CA SER A 31 2.22 -21.91 -6.46
C SER A 31 2.94 -23.24 -6.39
N ALA A 32 3.76 -23.52 -7.40
CA ALA A 32 4.65 -24.67 -7.43
C ALA A 32 5.77 -24.53 -6.38
N LEU A 33 6.61 -25.54 -6.22
CA LEU A 33 7.83 -25.44 -5.41
C LEU A 33 9.01 -25.07 -6.32
N GLY A 34 10.21 -25.55 -6.05
CA GLY A 34 11.28 -25.50 -7.06
C GLY A 34 11.31 -26.79 -7.89
N GLY A 35 12.11 -26.76 -8.95
CA GLY A 35 12.31 -27.76 -9.99
C GLY A 35 11.28 -27.69 -11.12
N ASN A 36 11.25 -28.68 -12.02
CA ASN A 36 10.55 -28.57 -13.31
C ASN A 36 9.13 -29.11 -13.20
N ASP A 37 8.16 -28.22 -13.20
CA ASP A 37 6.76 -28.50 -12.93
C ASP A 37 5.90 -28.51 -14.20
N ASN A 38 4.82 -29.30 -14.21
CA ASN A 38 3.81 -29.31 -15.26
C ASN A 38 2.43 -29.04 -14.65
N ILE A 39 1.92 -27.83 -14.84
CA ILE A 39 0.67 -27.38 -14.21
C ILE A 39 -0.35 -27.08 -15.30
N THR A 40 -1.51 -27.72 -15.22
CA THR A 40 -2.68 -27.36 -16.02
C THR A 40 -3.79 -26.86 -15.10
N GLY A 41 -4.21 -25.62 -15.30
CA GLY A 41 -5.34 -24.97 -14.65
C GLY A 41 -6.68 -25.53 -15.11
N SER A 42 -7.75 -24.81 -14.82
CA SER A 42 -9.11 -25.28 -14.95
C SER A 42 -9.92 -24.44 -15.94
N SER A 43 -11.22 -24.26 -15.67
CA SER A 43 -12.08 -23.35 -16.43
C SER A 43 -12.40 -22.08 -15.66
N ASP A 44 -11.88 -21.96 -14.44
CA ASP A 44 -12.03 -20.78 -13.59
C ASP A 44 -10.81 -19.86 -13.85
N SER A 45 -10.85 -18.62 -13.39
CA SER A 45 -9.69 -17.72 -13.52
C SER A 45 -8.68 -18.00 -12.41
N GLU A 46 -7.47 -18.40 -12.76
CA GLU A 46 -6.43 -18.82 -11.83
C GLU A 46 -5.16 -17.97 -11.88
N ALA A 47 -4.40 -18.00 -10.79
CA ALA A 47 -3.03 -17.50 -10.77
C ALA A 47 -2.06 -18.65 -10.53
N ILE A 48 -1.18 -18.90 -11.48
CA ILE A 48 -0.24 -20.02 -11.51
C ILE A 48 1.19 -19.46 -11.51
N ASN A 49 2.01 -19.91 -10.56
CA ASN A 49 3.42 -19.55 -10.45
C ASN A 49 4.30 -20.81 -10.41
N GLY A 50 5.20 -20.96 -11.37
CA GLY A 50 6.17 -22.06 -11.48
C GLY A 50 7.37 -21.93 -10.53
N ASN A 51 7.66 -20.71 -10.06
CA ASN A 51 8.78 -20.36 -9.18
C ASN A 51 10.17 -20.61 -9.75
N SER A 52 10.72 -21.82 -9.72
CA SER A 52 12.09 -22.05 -10.19
C SER A 52 12.21 -23.43 -10.79
N GLY A 53 12.90 -23.56 -11.91
CA GLY A 53 12.93 -24.75 -12.74
C GLY A 53 12.42 -24.39 -14.14
N ASN A 54 12.44 -25.35 -15.05
CA ASN A 54 11.89 -25.18 -16.39
C ASN A 54 10.46 -25.74 -16.40
N ASP A 55 9.50 -24.86 -16.24
CA ASP A 55 8.11 -25.19 -15.98
C ASP A 55 7.26 -25.21 -17.26
N SER A 56 6.18 -25.97 -17.22
CA SER A 56 5.16 -26.04 -18.26
C SER A 56 3.81 -25.68 -17.65
N LEU A 57 3.35 -24.45 -17.85
CA LEU A 57 2.14 -23.90 -17.26
C LEU A 57 1.07 -23.73 -18.34
N SER A 58 -0.15 -24.20 -18.07
CA SER A 58 -1.32 -23.99 -18.91
C SER A 58 -2.45 -23.42 -18.05
N GLY A 59 -3.03 -22.29 -18.44
CA GLY A 59 -4.17 -21.66 -17.75
C GLY A 59 -5.46 -22.45 -17.97
N GLY A 60 -5.81 -22.69 -19.22
CA GLY A 60 -6.99 -23.47 -19.58
C GLY A 60 -8.07 -22.58 -20.15
N SER A 61 -9.22 -22.47 -19.48
CA SER A 61 -10.19 -21.42 -19.80
C SER A 61 -10.32 -20.50 -18.60
N GLY A 62 -10.60 -19.22 -18.81
CA GLY A 62 -10.64 -18.23 -17.72
C GLY A 62 -9.71 -17.08 -18.04
N ASN A 63 -9.69 -16.04 -17.21
CA ASN A 63 -8.67 -15.00 -17.35
C ASN A 63 -7.53 -15.33 -16.41
N ASP A 64 -6.51 -16.00 -16.91
CA ASP A 64 -5.46 -16.60 -16.11
C ASP A 64 -4.25 -15.70 -15.95
N THR A 65 -3.50 -15.93 -14.87
CA THR A 65 -2.21 -15.33 -14.59
C THR A 65 -1.16 -16.43 -14.58
N LEU A 66 -0.22 -16.41 -15.52
CA LEU A 66 0.87 -17.37 -15.57
C LEU A 66 2.21 -16.66 -15.34
N ILE A 67 2.92 -17.11 -14.31
CA ILE A 67 4.26 -16.64 -13.95
C ILE A 67 5.21 -17.84 -14.02
N GLY A 68 6.16 -17.82 -14.95
CA GLY A 68 7.16 -18.90 -15.11
C GLY A 68 8.08 -18.97 -13.91
N GLY A 69 8.86 -17.91 -13.71
CA GLY A 69 9.72 -17.77 -12.54
C GLY A 69 11.19 -17.79 -12.93
N GLN A 70 11.98 -18.76 -12.45
CA GLN A 70 13.39 -18.90 -12.81
C GLN A 70 13.59 -20.15 -13.65
N GLY A 71 13.93 -20.02 -14.92
CA GLY A 71 14.23 -21.14 -15.80
C GLY A 71 13.76 -20.83 -17.20
N ASN A 72 13.76 -21.83 -18.08
CA ASN A 72 13.22 -21.69 -19.42
C ASN A 72 11.85 -22.36 -19.45
N ASP A 73 10.81 -21.54 -19.35
CA ASP A 73 9.46 -21.98 -19.10
C ASP A 73 8.62 -21.99 -20.38
N ILE A 74 7.53 -22.75 -20.36
CA ILE A 74 6.50 -22.79 -21.40
C ILE A 74 5.18 -22.37 -20.75
N LEU A 75 4.64 -21.23 -21.17
CA LEU A 75 3.37 -20.70 -20.67
C LEU A 75 2.33 -20.70 -21.80
N LEU A 76 1.18 -21.30 -21.54
CA LEU A 76 0.01 -21.39 -22.43
C LEU A 76 -1.20 -20.79 -21.72
N GLY A 77 -1.63 -19.58 -22.08
CA GLY A 77 -2.81 -18.92 -21.49
C GLY A 77 -4.07 -19.76 -21.69
N GLY A 78 -4.50 -19.89 -22.95
CA GLY A 78 -5.64 -20.72 -23.32
C GLY A 78 -6.80 -19.87 -23.81
N ASP A 79 -8.01 -20.11 -23.30
CA ASP A 79 -9.20 -19.32 -23.63
C ASP A 79 -9.44 -18.25 -22.56
N GLY A 80 -9.51 -16.98 -22.94
CA GLY A 80 -9.81 -15.86 -22.05
C GLY A 80 -8.80 -14.74 -22.20
N ASN A 81 -8.88 -13.71 -21.35
CA ASN A 81 -7.90 -12.62 -21.38
C ASN A 81 -6.81 -12.92 -20.36
N ASP A 82 -5.73 -13.51 -20.83
CA ASP A 82 -4.67 -14.02 -19.98
C ASP A 82 -3.55 -13.02 -19.78
N PHE A 83 -2.75 -13.26 -18.76
CA PHE A 83 -1.51 -12.55 -18.54
C PHE A 83 -0.35 -13.51 -18.37
N LEU A 84 0.71 -13.27 -19.10
CA LEU A 84 1.88 -14.14 -19.14
C LEU A 84 3.15 -13.35 -18.80
N SER A 85 3.92 -13.90 -17.87
CA SER A 85 5.24 -13.41 -17.47
C SER A 85 6.21 -14.58 -17.37
N GLY A 86 7.21 -14.63 -18.26
CA GLY A 86 8.27 -15.64 -18.18
C GLY A 86 9.19 -15.46 -16.96
N ASP A 87 9.33 -14.22 -16.48
CA ASP A 87 10.29 -13.82 -15.45
C ASP A 87 11.75 -14.01 -15.90
N LYS A 88 12.53 -14.94 -15.36
CA LYS A 88 13.97 -15.10 -15.64
C LYS A 88 14.24 -16.36 -16.43
N GLY A 89 14.67 -16.19 -17.66
CA GLY A 89 15.28 -17.21 -18.49
C GLY A 89 14.70 -17.10 -19.89
N LEU A 90 14.93 -18.09 -20.75
CA LEU A 90 14.43 -18.05 -22.12
C LEU A 90 13.07 -18.74 -22.18
N ASP A 91 12.01 -17.96 -22.08
CA ASP A 91 10.66 -18.48 -21.96
C ASP A 91 9.93 -18.52 -23.30
N THR A 92 8.95 -19.42 -23.41
CA THR A 92 8.04 -19.54 -24.56
C THR A 92 6.63 -19.23 -24.09
N LEU A 93 6.07 -18.12 -24.57
CA LEU A 93 4.78 -17.59 -24.14
C LEU A 93 3.76 -17.72 -25.28
N THR A 94 2.58 -18.26 -24.99
CA THR A 94 1.46 -18.35 -25.94
C THR A 94 0.20 -17.87 -25.24
N GLY A 95 -0.39 -16.78 -25.71
CA GLY A 95 -1.62 -16.20 -25.15
C GLY A 95 -2.81 -17.11 -25.41
N GLY A 96 -3.05 -17.45 -26.68
CA GLY A 96 -4.19 -18.25 -27.10
C GLY A 96 -5.35 -17.38 -27.60
N ALA A 97 -6.55 -17.66 -27.11
CA ALA A 97 -7.78 -17.04 -27.56
C ALA A 97 -8.26 -15.99 -26.57
N GLY A 98 -8.17 -14.72 -26.94
CA GLY A 98 -8.71 -13.61 -26.15
C GLY A 98 -7.87 -12.36 -26.38
N ASN A 99 -7.89 -11.43 -25.43
CA ASN A 99 -7.00 -10.27 -25.44
C ASN A 99 -5.98 -10.43 -24.32
N ASP A 100 -4.80 -10.93 -24.69
CA ASP A 100 -3.79 -11.33 -23.71
C ASP A 100 -2.80 -10.22 -23.43
N THR A 101 -2.11 -10.29 -22.28
CA THR A 101 -1.08 -9.32 -21.91
C THR A 101 0.23 -10.02 -21.56
N PHE A 102 1.30 -9.66 -22.27
CA PHE A 102 2.64 -10.20 -22.04
C PHE A 102 3.52 -9.15 -21.36
N LEU A 103 4.15 -9.53 -20.26
CA LEU A 103 5.01 -8.64 -19.49
C LEU A 103 6.47 -8.71 -19.95
N LEU A 104 7.05 -7.53 -20.23
CA LEU A 104 8.46 -7.35 -20.54
C LEU A 104 9.21 -6.58 -19.43
N ARG A 105 10.40 -7.04 -19.04
CA ARG A 105 11.28 -6.47 -18.00
C ARG A 105 12.73 -6.51 -18.43
N ARG A 106 13.60 -5.67 -17.85
CA ARG A 106 15.05 -5.71 -18.15
C ARG A 106 15.75 -7.02 -17.80
N THR A 107 15.23 -7.72 -16.81
CA THR A 107 15.88 -8.88 -16.17
C THR A 107 15.38 -10.22 -16.71
N GLN A 108 14.51 -10.19 -17.72
CA GLN A 108 14.09 -11.42 -18.40
C GLN A 108 15.17 -11.92 -19.36
N GLY A 109 15.10 -13.21 -19.68
CA GLY A 109 15.82 -13.70 -20.85
C GLY A 109 15.05 -13.38 -22.12
N ALA A 110 15.60 -13.73 -23.27
CA ALA A 110 15.10 -13.25 -24.56
C ALA A 110 13.84 -13.99 -25.02
N ASP A 111 12.73 -13.84 -24.30
CA ASP A 111 11.50 -14.64 -24.44
C ASP A 111 10.96 -14.68 -25.87
N VAL A 112 10.25 -15.76 -26.17
CA VAL A 112 9.58 -15.98 -27.45
C VAL A 112 8.08 -15.97 -27.22
N ILE A 113 7.42 -14.93 -27.72
CA ILE A 113 5.96 -14.85 -27.78
C ILE A 113 5.53 -15.50 -29.10
N THR A 114 4.84 -16.63 -29.03
CA THR A 114 4.58 -17.48 -30.19
C THR A 114 3.34 -17.08 -30.99
N ASP A 115 2.40 -16.39 -30.34
CA ASP A 115 1.24 -15.74 -30.93
C ASP A 115 1.05 -14.33 -30.37
N PHE A 116 0.51 -13.44 -31.19
CA PHE A 116 0.16 -12.10 -30.77
C PHE A 116 -0.94 -11.59 -31.70
N SER A 117 -2.17 -11.73 -31.24
CA SER A 117 -3.39 -11.51 -31.98
C SER A 117 -3.87 -10.05 -31.88
N SER A 118 -4.97 -9.75 -32.56
CA SER A 118 -5.57 -8.41 -32.51
C SER A 118 -6.32 -8.23 -31.19
N GLY A 119 -5.72 -7.50 -30.26
CA GLY A 119 -6.30 -7.25 -28.93
C GLY A 119 -5.24 -7.34 -27.86
N ASP A 120 -4.27 -8.23 -28.09
CA ASP A 120 -3.15 -8.49 -27.22
C ASP A 120 -2.28 -7.26 -27.01
N ARG A 121 -1.69 -7.22 -25.82
CA ARG A 121 -0.91 -6.10 -25.33
C ARG A 121 0.43 -6.57 -24.77
N LEU A 122 1.37 -5.65 -24.81
CA LEU A 122 2.63 -5.73 -24.10
C LEU A 122 2.58 -4.76 -22.93
N THR A 123 3.19 -5.13 -21.82
CA THR A 123 3.38 -4.23 -20.69
C THR A 123 4.84 -4.22 -20.25
N LEU A 124 5.27 -3.14 -19.61
CA LEU A 124 6.66 -2.90 -19.24
C LEU A 124 6.79 -2.73 -17.72
N GLU A 125 7.80 -3.37 -17.13
CA GLU A 125 8.18 -3.15 -15.73
C GLU A 125 9.67 -2.77 -15.56
N ASN A 126 10.17 -2.70 -14.33
CA ASN A 126 11.58 -2.40 -14.02
C ASN A 126 12.12 -1.09 -14.62
N GLN A 127 11.26 -0.07 -14.67
CA GLN A 127 11.52 1.31 -15.12
C GLN A 127 11.72 1.41 -16.63
N LEU A 128 11.27 0.39 -17.36
CA LEU A 128 11.17 0.48 -18.80
C LEU A 128 9.98 1.33 -19.21
N GLN A 129 10.27 2.29 -20.07
CA GLN A 129 9.28 3.03 -20.85
C GLN A 129 9.38 2.62 -22.32
N PHE A 130 8.32 2.86 -23.08
CA PHE A 130 8.33 2.60 -24.52
C PHE A 130 9.50 3.32 -25.23
N SER A 131 9.89 4.50 -24.74
CA SER A 131 11.04 5.25 -25.26
C SER A 131 12.38 4.54 -25.12
N ASP A 132 12.51 3.59 -24.19
CA ASP A 132 13.73 2.81 -23.95
C ASP A 132 13.92 1.68 -24.97
N LEU A 133 12.89 1.40 -25.77
CA LEU A 133 12.85 0.27 -26.68
C LEU A 133 13.40 0.63 -28.07
N LEU A 134 13.97 -0.39 -28.70
CA LEU A 134 14.28 -0.50 -30.11
C LEU A 134 13.49 -1.69 -30.66
N ILE A 135 12.56 -1.42 -31.58
CA ILE A 135 11.70 -2.44 -32.18
C ILE A 135 12.15 -2.68 -33.62
N THR A 136 12.50 -3.92 -33.94
CA THR A 136 13.03 -4.30 -35.26
C THR A 136 12.32 -5.54 -35.81
N SER A 137 11.86 -5.48 -37.05
CA SER A 137 11.21 -6.62 -37.70
C SER A 137 12.18 -7.39 -38.59
N THR A 138 12.16 -8.72 -38.50
CA THR A 138 12.90 -9.64 -39.38
C THR A 138 11.94 -10.66 -39.97
N GLY A 139 11.65 -10.55 -41.27
CA GLY A 139 10.63 -11.37 -41.91
C GLY A 139 9.24 -11.08 -41.31
N LEU A 140 8.60 -12.12 -40.77
CA LEU A 140 7.31 -11.99 -40.08
C LEU A 140 7.45 -11.76 -38.56
N ASN A 141 8.66 -11.75 -38.02
CA ASN A 141 8.88 -11.67 -36.57
C ASN A 141 9.30 -10.25 -36.17
N THR A 142 9.00 -9.86 -34.93
CA THR A 142 9.46 -8.60 -34.34
C THR A 142 10.33 -8.88 -33.13
N ALA A 143 11.53 -8.30 -33.10
CA ALA A 143 12.39 -8.27 -31.92
C ALA A 143 12.19 -6.94 -31.17
N ILE A 144 11.99 -7.05 -29.86
CA ILE A 144 11.90 -5.92 -28.93
C ILE A 144 13.17 -5.93 -28.10
N SER A 145 14.05 -4.96 -28.35
CA SER A 145 15.30 -4.81 -27.62
C SER A 145 15.31 -3.48 -26.87
N LEU A 146 16.21 -3.36 -25.91
CA LEU A 146 16.60 -2.09 -25.34
C LEU A 146 17.57 -1.39 -26.28
N ARG A 147 17.67 -0.07 -26.15
CA ARG A 147 18.63 0.73 -26.95
C ARG A 147 20.09 0.38 -26.70
N ASP A 148 20.41 -0.27 -25.59
CA ASP A 148 21.75 -0.81 -25.28
C ASP A 148 22.03 -2.16 -25.97
N GLY A 149 21.05 -2.71 -26.69
CA GLY A 149 21.18 -3.95 -27.46
C GLY A 149 20.66 -5.21 -26.74
N THR A 150 20.24 -5.10 -25.48
CA THR A 150 19.65 -6.24 -24.76
C THR A 150 18.30 -6.62 -25.37
N LEU A 151 18.18 -7.84 -25.88
CA LEU A 151 16.93 -8.39 -26.40
C LEU A 151 16.00 -8.74 -25.23
N LEU A 152 14.77 -8.20 -25.24
CA LEU A 152 13.73 -8.52 -24.26
C LEU A 152 12.88 -9.67 -24.75
N ALA A 153 12.32 -9.56 -25.96
CA ALA A 153 11.47 -10.59 -26.51
C ALA A 153 11.50 -10.61 -28.05
N THR A 154 11.15 -11.77 -28.61
CA THR A 154 10.81 -11.95 -30.02
C THR A 154 9.35 -12.36 -30.12
N ILE A 155 8.57 -11.61 -30.91
CA ILE A 155 7.18 -11.93 -31.24
C ILE A 155 7.17 -12.58 -32.61
N ASN A 156 6.68 -13.81 -32.68
CA ASN A 156 6.60 -14.55 -33.93
C ASN A 156 5.35 -14.17 -34.72
N GLY A 157 5.47 -14.11 -36.04
CA GLY A 157 4.32 -13.92 -36.95
C GLY A 157 3.72 -12.51 -36.96
N VAL A 158 4.18 -11.58 -36.13
CA VAL A 158 3.76 -10.19 -36.12
C VAL A 158 4.88 -9.27 -36.58
N PRO A 159 4.84 -8.73 -37.82
CA PRO A 159 5.90 -7.88 -38.36
C PRO A 159 5.81 -6.42 -37.94
N THR A 160 4.76 -6.02 -37.21
CA THR A 160 4.54 -4.62 -36.79
C THR A 160 4.08 -4.56 -35.35
N ILE A 161 4.94 -4.01 -34.48
CA ILE A 161 4.63 -3.62 -33.11
C ILE A 161 4.94 -2.14 -32.97
N ASN A 162 4.02 -1.39 -32.35
CA ASN A 162 4.17 0.03 -32.08
C ASN A 162 3.62 0.37 -30.69
N GLN A 163 3.64 1.65 -30.33
CA GLN A 163 3.23 2.13 -29.01
C GLN A 163 1.79 1.73 -28.64
N ASN A 164 0.87 1.60 -29.60
CA ASN A 164 -0.52 1.22 -29.32
C ASN A 164 -0.67 -0.24 -28.89
N ASN A 165 0.35 -1.07 -29.13
CA ASN A 165 0.41 -2.44 -28.62
C ASN A 165 0.84 -2.49 -27.16
N PHE A 166 1.27 -1.37 -26.57
CA PHE A 166 1.66 -1.32 -25.16
C PHE A 166 0.49 -0.80 -24.30
N VAL A 167 0.39 -1.35 -23.09
CA VAL A 167 -0.56 -0.92 -22.06
C VAL A 167 0.20 -0.74 -20.75
N GLU A 168 -0.14 0.29 -19.98
CA GLU A 168 0.26 0.36 -18.57
C GLU A 168 -0.74 -0.45 -17.75
N LEU A 169 -0.26 -1.40 -16.96
CA LEU A 169 -1.13 -2.11 -16.05
C LEU A 169 -1.66 -1.13 -14.99
N PRO A 170 -2.93 -1.30 -14.57
CA PRO A 170 -3.44 -0.55 -13.44
C PRO A 170 -2.53 -0.83 -12.23
N ARG A 171 -1.97 0.23 -11.66
CA ARG A 171 -1.21 0.10 -10.42
C ARG A 171 -2.16 -0.37 -9.34
N ARG A 172 -1.72 -1.35 -8.55
CA ARG A 172 -2.47 -1.66 -7.34
C ARG A 172 -2.49 -0.45 -6.42
N PRO A 173 -3.55 -0.27 -5.62
CA PRO A 173 -3.57 0.72 -4.58
C PRO A 173 -2.38 0.57 -3.62
N LEU A 174 -1.87 1.69 -3.13
CA LEU A 174 -0.82 1.75 -2.11
C LEU A 174 -1.29 1.07 -0.83
N ILE A 175 -0.46 0.19 -0.28
CA ILE A 175 -0.68 -0.41 1.03
C ILE A 175 0.08 0.41 2.06
N ILE A 176 -0.65 1.13 2.91
CA ILE A 176 -0.08 2.00 3.92
C ILE A 176 -0.24 1.32 5.27
N GLY A 177 0.88 0.92 5.88
CA GLY A 177 0.90 0.31 7.20
C GLY A 177 0.57 1.34 8.26
N HIS A 178 -0.70 1.42 8.65
CA HIS A 178 -1.23 2.39 9.60
C HIS A 178 -0.65 2.11 10.98
N ARG A 179 0.27 2.98 11.39
CA ARG A 179 1.10 2.85 12.60
C ARG A 179 1.94 1.57 12.61
N GLY A 180 2.29 1.10 11.40
CA GLY A 180 2.89 -0.20 11.13
C GLY A 180 1.87 -1.31 10.97
N ALA A 181 2.20 -2.52 11.41
CA ALA A 181 1.31 -3.68 11.46
C ALA A 181 0.58 -3.70 12.81
N SER A 182 -0.13 -2.61 13.11
CA SER A 182 -0.69 -2.32 14.44
C SER A 182 -1.79 -3.28 14.88
N GLY A 183 -2.32 -4.11 13.98
CA GLY A 183 -3.19 -5.25 14.29
C GLY A 183 -2.45 -6.41 14.98
N TYR A 184 -1.12 -6.45 14.88
CA TYR A 184 -0.29 -7.56 15.34
C TYR A 184 0.77 -7.17 16.38
N ARG A 185 1.12 -5.88 16.46
CA ARG A 185 2.15 -5.34 17.35
C ARG A 185 1.72 -4.00 17.91
N PRO A 186 2.22 -3.60 19.10
CA PRO A 186 2.03 -2.25 19.61
C PRO A 186 2.41 -1.21 18.56
N GLU A 187 1.46 -0.32 18.29
CA GLU A 187 1.56 0.70 17.27
C GLU A 187 2.77 1.63 17.46
N HIS A 188 3.25 2.22 16.36
CA HIS A 188 4.40 3.12 16.34
C HIS A 188 5.65 2.57 17.04
N THR A 189 5.94 1.29 16.82
CA THR A 189 7.21 0.69 17.20
C THR A 189 7.98 0.32 15.94
N LEU A 190 9.32 0.32 15.98
CA LEU A 190 10.12 -0.13 14.84
C LEU A 190 9.75 -1.58 14.44
N ALA A 191 9.40 -2.43 15.41
CA ALA A 191 8.96 -3.80 15.15
C ALA A 191 7.61 -3.86 14.42
N SER A 192 6.66 -2.98 14.74
CA SER A 192 5.40 -2.86 14.01
C SER A 192 5.62 -2.40 12.57
N TYR A 193 6.48 -1.39 12.37
CA TYR A 193 6.83 -0.88 11.04
C TYR A 193 7.57 -1.91 10.19
N GLU A 194 8.55 -2.60 10.77
CA GLU A 194 9.26 -3.65 10.08
C GLU A 194 8.32 -4.77 9.65
N LEU A 195 7.44 -5.23 10.55
CA LEU A 195 6.45 -6.25 10.21
C LEU A 195 5.50 -5.80 9.08
N ALA A 196 5.07 -4.53 9.06
CA ALA A 196 4.25 -4.01 7.96
C ALA A 196 4.96 -4.10 6.60
N ILE A 197 6.25 -3.77 6.57
CA ILE A 197 7.08 -3.84 5.36
C ILE A 197 7.24 -5.28 4.88
N GLU A 198 7.46 -6.21 5.81
CA GLU A 198 7.51 -7.66 5.53
C GLU A 198 6.19 -8.18 4.99
N MET A 199 5.06 -7.61 5.43
CA MET A 199 3.71 -7.94 4.99
C MET A 199 3.28 -7.24 3.68
N GLY A 200 4.18 -6.50 3.03
CA GLY A 200 3.94 -5.89 1.72
C GLY A 200 3.50 -4.42 1.75
N ALA A 201 3.59 -3.72 2.88
CA ALA A 201 3.33 -2.29 2.93
C ALA A 201 4.31 -1.50 2.03
N ASP A 202 3.79 -0.56 1.24
CA ASP A 202 4.56 0.39 0.43
C ASP A 202 5.04 1.57 1.27
N PHE A 203 4.19 2.00 2.20
CA PHE A 203 4.44 3.09 3.12
C PHE A 203 4.29 2.63 4.56
N ILE A 204 5.11 3.19 5.45
CA ILE A 204 4.88 3.16 6.89
C ILE A 204 4.43 4.53 7.38
N GLU A 205 3.43 4.54 8.26
CA GLU A 205 2.75 5.76 8.72
C GLU A 205 3.13 6.08 10.18
N PRO A 206 3.97 7.12 10.41
CA PRO A 206 4.20 7.66 11.73
C PRO A 206 3.39 8.92 12.02
N ASP A 207 2.46 8.82 12.96
CA ASP A 207 1.94 9.95 13.71
C ASP A 207 3.05 10.66 14.49
N LEU A 208 3.21 11.97 14.32
CA LEU A 208 4.30 12.74 14.94
C LEU A 208 3.81 13.69 16.01
N VAL A 209 4.46 13.60 17.17
CA VAL A 209 4.33 14.52 18.30
C VAL A 209 5.70 14.99 18.77
N SER A 210 5.75 16.13 19.48
CA SER A 210 7.00 16.67 20.00
C SER A 210 7.28 16.20 21.43
N THR A 211 8.54 15.92 21.71
CA THR A 211 9.08 15.85 23.08
C THR A 211 9.32 17.26 23.65
N LYS A 212 9.59 17.36 24.95
CA LYS A 212 9.96 18.60 25.66
C LYS A 212 11.18 19.30 25.06
N ASP A 213 12.16 18.51 24.64
CA ASP A 213 13.40 18.95 24.00
C ASP A 213 13.26 19.11 22.48
N GLY A 214 12.04 19.07 21.94
CA GLY A 214 11.73 19.42 20.56
C GLY A 214 12.05 18.32 19.53
N VAL A 215 12.21 17.07 19.96
CA VAL A 215 12.43 15.93 19.07
C VAL A 215 11.09 15.37 18.62
N LEU A 216 10.98 15.04 17.32
CA LEU A 216 9.82 14.35 16.78
C LEU A 216 9.91 12.84 17.06
N ILE A 217 8.86 12.29 17.65
CA ILE A 217 8.70 10.86 17.94
C ILE A 217 7.43 10.33 17.28
N ALA A 218 7.41 9.04 16.97
CA ALA A 218 6.24 8.40 16.39
C ALA A 218 5.28 7.96 17.50
N ARG A 219 4.10 8.59 17.61
CA ARG A 219 3.00 8.26 18.52
C ARG A 219 1.69 8.92 18.06
N HIS A 220 0.59 8.15 18.06
CA HIS A 220 -0.73 8.65 17.69
C HIS A 220 -1.25 9.80 18.56
N GLU A 221 -1.00 9.75 19.87
CA GLU A 221 -1.41 10.79 20.82
C GLU A 221 -0.19 11.28 21.58
N ASN A 222 -0.17 12.57 21.94
CA ASN A 222 0.83 13.10 22.86
C ASN A 222 0.53 12.70 24.30
N GLU A 223 -0.72 12.36 24.65
CA GLU A 223 -1.05 11.63 25.87
C GLU A 223 -0.65 10.15 25.72
N ILE A 224 0.22 9.65 26.60
CA ILE A 224 0.87 8.33 26.42
C ILE A 224 0.53 7.29 27.50
N SER A 225 -0.46 7.53 28.35
CA SER A 225 -0.89 6.62 29.42
C SER A 225 -1.30 5.25 28.91
N GLY A 226 -2.13 5.21 27.87
CA GLY A 226 -2.75 3.97 27.36
C GLY A 226 -1.80 3.08 26.55
N THR A 227 -0.69 3.64 26.12
CA THR A 227 0.18 3.11 25.06
C THR A 227 1.62 2.91 25.48
N THR A 228 1.93 3.25 26.74
CA THR A 228 3.24 3.02 27.35
C THR A 228 3.07 2.49 28.76
N ASP A 229 4.17 2.08 29.37
CA ASP A 229 4.22 1.68 30.77
C ASP A 229 4.38 2.86 31.75
N ILE A 230 4.27 4.12 31.30
CA ILE A 230 4.55 5.32 32.14
C ILE A 230 3.75 5.36 33.44
N ALA A 231 2.48 4.95 33.42
CA ALA A 231 1.63 4.93 34.61
C ALA A 231 2.14 3.95 35.70
N LYS A 232 3.03 3.02 35.35
CA LYS A 232 3.67 2.05 36.26
C LYS A 232 5.06 2.49 36.72
N ARG A 233 5.54 3.66 36.31
CA ARG A 233 6.88 4.20 36.59
C ARG A 233 6.83 5.24 37.72
N PRO A 234 7.25 4.90 38.96
CA PRO A 234 7.14 5.82 40.09
C PRO A 234 7.85 7.16 39.89
N GLU A 235 8.96 7.17 39.15
CA GLU A 235 9.73 8.37 38.80
C GLU A 235 8.93 9.40 37.98
N PHE A 236 7.84 8.98 37.33
CA PHE A 236 6.97 9.86 36.57
C PHE A 236 5.65 10.19 37.28
N ALA A 237 5.38 9.67 38.50
CA ALA A 237 4.08 9.86 39.17
C ALA A 237 3.67 11.34 39.28
N ASP A 238 4.61 12.22 39.66
CA ASP A 238 4.38 13.66 39.83
C ASP A 238 4.29 14.45 38.50
N ARG A 239 4.36 13.75 37.36
CA ARG A 239 4.32 14.33 36.01
C ARG A 239 2.94 14.23 35.36
N LYS A 240 1.97 13.57 35.98
CA LYS A 240 0.59 13.52 35.49
C LYS A 240 -0.01 14.93 35.49
N ARG A 241 -0.65 15.34 34.40
CA ARG A 241 -1.27 16.67 34.24
C ARG A 241 -2.68 16.54 33.67
N LYS A 242 -3.45 17.60 33.80
CA LYS A 242 -4.70 17.81 33.05
C LYS A 242 -4.44 18.93 32.04
N LYS A 243 -4.74 18.70 30.77
CA LYS A 243 -4.54 19.65 29.67
C LYS A 243 -5.77 19.70 28.78
N THR A 244 -5.92 20.78 28.02
CA THR A 244 -6.93 20.89 26.97
C THR A 244 -6.25 20.68 25.63
N ILE A 245 -6.59 19.61 24.94
CA ILE A 245 -6.07 19.25 23.61
C ILE A 245 -7.27 19.21 22.69
N ASP A 246 -7.21 20.01 21.62
CA ASP A 246 -8.27 20.11 20.63
C ASP A 246 -9.67 20.38 21.22
N GLY A 247 -9.72 21.19 22.29
CA GLY A 247 -10.94 21.55 22.99
C GLY A 247 -11.44 20.50 24.00
N ALA A 248 -10.82 19.32 24.07
CA ALA A 248 -11.13 18.27 25.02
C ALA A 248 -10.20 18.32 26.24
N GLU A 249 -10.74 18.16 27.44
CA GLU A 249 -9.91 17.97 28.64
C GLU A 249 -9.38 16.53 28.72
N VAL A 250 -8.07 16.40 28.77
CA VAL A 250 -7.34 15.13 28.84
C VAL A 250 -6.47 15.12 30.09
N GLU A 251 -6.50 14.03 30.86
CA GLU A 251 -5.65 13.85 32.03
C GLU A 251 -4.71 12.66 31.85
N GLY A 252 -3.40 12.87 32.00
CA GLY A 252 -2.42 11.84 31.71
C GLY A 252 -0.98 12.34 31.73
N TRP A 253 -0.11 11.66 30.99
CA TRP A 253 1.29 12.04 30.81
C TRP A 253 1.52 12.42 29.37
N PHE A 254 2.17 13.56 29.15
CA PHE A 254 2.26 14.15 27.83
C PHE A 254 3.69 14.16 27.31
N THR A 255 3.88 13.87 26.02
CA THR A 255 5.21 13.80 25.39
C THR A 255 5.95 15.12 25.50
N GLU A 256 5.25 16.25 25.38
CA GLU A 256 5.85 17.58 25.48
C GLU A 256 6.31 17.96 26.89
N ASP A 257 5.93 17.19 27.90
CA ASP A 257 6.46 17.36 29.25
C ASP A 257 7.75 16.54 29.43
N LEU A 258 8.04 15.55 28.59
CA LEU A 258 9.14 14.60 28.78
C LEU A 258 10.26 14.84 27.76
N THR A 259 11.51 14.76 28.20
CA THR A 259 12.68 14.73 27.32
C THR A 259 12.70 13.44 26.49
N LEU A 260 13.42 13.45 25.38
CA LEU A 260 13.63 12.23 24.60
C LEU A 260 14.24 11.10 25.45
N ALA A 261 15.20 11.43 26.33
CA ALA A 261 15.84 10.46 27.20
C ALA A 261 14.84 9.77 28.16
N GLU A 262 13.92 10.55 28.73
CA GLU A 262 12.84 10.01 29.57
C GLU A 262 11.91 9.10 28.74
N ILE A 263 11.48 9.54 27.56
CA ILE A 263 10.61 8.75 26.68
C ILE A 263 11.28 7.43 26.24
N LYS A 264 12.59 7.46 25.93
CA LYS A 264 13.36 6.26 25.57
C LYS A 264 13.47 5.25 26.71
N SER A 265 13.26 5.66 27.95
CA SER A 265 13.24 4.75 29.10
C SER A 265 11.94 3.91 29.17
N LEU A 266 10.85 4.39 28.57
CA LEU A 266 9.54 3.75 28.56
C LEU A 266 9.47 2.57 27.60
N ARG A 267 8.41 1.77 27.74
CA ARG A 267 8.08 0.67 26.84
C ARG A 267 6.66 0.80 26.31
N ALA A 268 6.52 0.58 25.01
CA ALA A 268 5.24 0.57 24.31
C ALA A 268 4.35 -0.58 24.79
N ARG A 269 3.04 -0.37 24.68
CA ARG A 269 1.99 -1.32 25.05
C ARG A 269 0.87 -1.30 24.02
N GLU A 270 0.17 -2.41 23.90
CA GLU A 270 -1.01 -2.55 23.04
C GLU A 270 -2.13 -1.59 23.50
N ARG A 271 -2.68 -0.82 22.56
CA ARG A 271 -3.73 0.18 22.85
C ARG A 271 -5.12 -0.45 22.91
N LEU A 272 -5.35 -1.57 22.22
CA LEU A 272 -6.60 -2.32 22.20
C LEU A 272 -6.41 -3.73 22.81
N PRO A 273 -5.98 -3.86 24.08
CA PRO A 273 -5.58 -5.15 24.66
C PRO A 273 -6.72 -6.19 24.69
N GLU A 274 -7.96 -5.72 24.73
CA GLU A 274 -9.18 -6.55 24.69
C GLU A 274 -9.41 -7.19 23.31
N LEU A 275 -8.87 -6.59 22.24
CA LEU A 275 -9.00 -7.06 20.87
C LEU A 275 -7.71 -7.70 20.32
N ARG A 276 -6.52 -7.19 20.68
CA ARG A 276 -5.24 -7.46 20.01
C ARG A 276 -4.19 -8.21 20.84
N GLY A 277 -4.54 -8.70 22.03
CA GLY A 277 -3.62 -9.41 22.92
C GLY A 277 -2.46 -8.52 23.42
N THR A 278 -1.71 -8.98 24.42
CA THR A 278 -0.68 -8.14 25.09
C THR A 278 0.71 -8.79 25.13
N ALA A 279 0.94 -9.78 24.28
CA ALA A 279 2.17 -10.57 24.29
C ALA A 279 3.44 -9.72 24.07
N PHE A 280 3.31 -8.56 23.41
CA PHE A 280 4.41 -7.66 23.09
C PHE A 280 4.52 -6.42 24.01
N ASP A 281 3.64 -6.29 25.01
CA ASP A 281 3.75 -5.23 26.01
C ASP A 281 5.12 -5.25 26.67
N GLY A 282 5.77 -4.08 26.79
CA GLY A 282 7.03 -3.97 27.50
C GLY A 282 8.27 -4.27 26.66
N GLN A 283 8.12 -4.75 25.42
CA GLN A 283 9.26 -5.20 24.61
C GLN A 283 9.94 -4.09 23.81
N PHE A 284 9.16 -3.10 23.34
CA PHE A 284 9.64 -2.12 22.36
C PHE A 284 9.70 -0.70 22.95
N GLN A 285 10.65 0.10 22.48
CA GLN A 285 10.76 1.53 22.80
C GLN A 285 9.93 2.38 21.83
N VAL A 286 9.65 3.61 22.25
CA VAL A 286 9.11 4.65 21.37
C VAL A 286 10.22 5.13 20.42
N PRO A 287 10.03 5.09 19.08
CA PRO A 287 11.02 5.57 18.13
C PRO A 287 10.89 7.09 17.90
N THR A 288 12.03 7.70 17.61
CA THR A 288 12.13 9.02 16.97
C THR A 288 11.75 8.90 15.51
N PHE A 289 11.36 10.01 14.88
CA PHE A 289 11.11 10.01 13.44
C PHE A 289 12.37 9.68 12.63
N GLN A 290 13.57 10.08 13.08
CA GLN A 290 14.82 9.71 12.43
C GLN A 290 15.03 8.18 12.39
N GLU A 291 14.76 7.47 13.49
CA GLU A 291 14.89 6.00 13.50
C GLU A 291 13.88 5.32 12.56
N VAL A 292 12.69 5.92 12.36
CA VAL A 292 11.71 5.44 11.37
C VAL A 292 12.21 5.66 9.94
N ILE A 293 12.83 6.81 9.65
CA ILE A 293 13.48 7.08 8.36
C ILE A 293 14.61 6.08 8.10
N ASP A 294 15.47 5.85 9.09
CA ASP A 294 16.59 4.92 8.98
C ASP A 294 16.11 3.48 8.74
N LEU A 295 15.00 3.08 9.36
CA LEU A 295 14.34 1.80 9.07
C LEU A 295 13.85 1.73 7.63
N ALA A 296 13.10 2.72 7.14
CA ALA A 296 12.58 2.73 5.78
C ALA A 296 13.70 2.63 4.73
N LYS A 297 14.78 3.41 4.88
CA LYS A 297 15.95 3.36 3.98
C LYS A 297 16.64 2.00 3.99
N ARG A 298 16.88 1.44 5.18
CA ARG A 298 17.52 0.14 5.35
C ARG A 298 16.67 -0.99 4.76
N LYS A 299 15.37 -1.02 5.06
CA LYS A 299 14.45 -2.02 4.49
C LYS A 299 14.29 -1.85 2.98
N SER A 300 14.35 -0.63 2.45
CA SER A 300 14.34 -0.41 0.99
C SER A 300 15.53 -1.12 0.32
N ALA A 301 16.72 -0.96 0.88
CA ALA A 301 17.93 -1.63 0.39
C ALA A 301 17.85 -3.15 0.54
N GLU A 302 17.37 -3.66 1.69
CA GLU A 302 17.21 -5.10 1.95
C GLU A 302 16.18 -5.76 1.02
N LYS A 303 15.09 -5.06 0.69
CA LYS A 303 13.98 -5.60 -0.11
C LYS A 303 14.15 -5.38 -1.61
N GLY A 304 15.08 -4.53 -2.03
CA GLY A 304 15.22 -4.15 -3.44
C GLY A 304 14.01 -3.39 -4.01
N ARG A 305 13.18 -2.81 -3.14
CA ARG A 305 12.02 -1.96 -3.50
C ARG A 305 11.97 -0.74 -2.58
N THR A 306 11.38 0.35 -3.05
CA THR A 306 11.25 1.56 -2.24
C THR A 306 10.24 1.37 -1.11
N ILE A 307 10.60 1.76 0.12
CA ILE A 307 9.69 1.89 1.26
C ILE A 307 9.52 3.38 1.57
N GLY A 308 8.29 3.85 1.43
CA GLY A 308 7.95 5.26 1.67
C GLY A 308 7.59 5.58 3.12
N LEU A 309 7.53 6.87 3.40
CA LEU A 309 7.13 7.42 4.70
C LEU A 309 5.82 8.19 4.56
N TYR A 310 4.93 8.05 5.53
CA TYR A 310 3.63 8.74 5.51
C TYR A 310 3.40 9.48 6.84
N PRO A 311 4.24 10.46 7.23
CA PRO A 311 4.08 11.15 8.51
C PRO A 311 2.79 11.97 8.63
N GLU A 312 2.10 11.84 9.77
CA GLU A 312 1.01 12.74 10.20
C GLU A 312 1.53 13.76 11.22
N THR A 313 1.16 15.04 11.10
CA THR A 313 1.35 16.00 12.21
C THR A 313 0.15 15.97 13.17
N LYS A 314 0.34 15.49 14.41
CA LYS A 314 -0.74 15.45 15.41
C LYS A 314 -0.91 16.79 16.12
N HIS A 315 -2.15 17.24 16.29
CA HIS A 315 -2.52 18.45 17.04
C HIS A 315 -1.66 19.70 16.76
N PRO A 316 -1.37 20.07 15.49
CA PRO A 316 -0.44 21.15 15.20
C PRO A 316 -0.83 22.50 15.82
N THR A 317 -2.13 22.81 15.93
CA THR A 317 -2.60 24.01 16.65
C THR A 317 -2.24 23.95 18.15
N TYR A 318 -2.43 22.81 18.80
CA TYR A 318 -2.04 22.63 20.21
C TYR A 318 -0.52 22.76 20.38
N PHE A 319 0.28 22.07 19.57
CA PHE A 319 1.73 22.09 19.67
C PHE A 319 2.33 23.49 19.43
N LYS A 320 1.72 24.30 18.55
CA LYS A 320 2.05 25.73 18.41
C LYS A 320 1.75 26.51 19.69
N SER A 321 0.60 26.26 20.33
CA SER A 321 0.20 26.97 21.56
C SER A 321 1.16 26.75 22.72
N VAL A 322 1.86 25.60 22.76
CA VAL A 322 2.88 25.28 23.76
C VAL A 322 4.32 25.51 23.28
N ASN A 323 4.50 26.28 22.19
CA ASN A 323 5.80 26.64 21.60
C ASN A 323 6.66 25.43 21.17
N LEU A 324 6.01 24.39 20.67
CA LEU A 324 6.65 23.19 20.12
C LEU A 324 6.07 22.83 18.74
N PRO A 325 6.06 23.76 17.76
CA PRO A 325 5.51 23.49 16.43
C PRO A 325 6.19 22.28 15.77
N LEU A 326 5.42 21.56 14.95
CA LEU A 326 5.86 20.31 14.32
C LEU A 326 6.39 20.53 12.90
N GLU A 327 5.82 21.49 12.18
CA GLU A 327 5.93 21.66 10.73
C GLU A 327 7.37 21.89 10.27
N GLN A 328 8.02 22.94 10.82
CA GLN A 328 9.38 23.28 10.44
C GLN A 328 10.37 22.17 10.81
N ARG A 329 10.15 21.51 11.96
CA ARG A 329 11.01 20.40 12.41
C ARG A 329 10.85 19.17 11.51
N LEU A 330 9.62 18.86 11.11
CA LEU A 330 9.33 17.77 10.19
C LEU A 330 10.05 17.99 8.85
N VAL A 331 9.90 19.18 8.26
CA VAL A 331 10.56 19.53 7.00
C VAL A 331 12.08 19.50 7.14
N GLN A 332 12.64 19.99 8.26
CA GLN A 332 14.08 19.93 8.52
C GLN A 332 14.61 18.49 8.58
N VAL A 333 13.92 17.60 9.30
CA VAL A 333 14.32 16.19 9.42
C VAL A 333 14.22 15.48 8.06
N LEU A 334 13.15 15.71 7.29
CA LEU A 334 12.98 15.15 5.95
C LEU A 334 14.06 15.65 4.98
N SER A 335 14.28 16.97 4.94
CA SER A 335 15.29 17.59 4.07
C SER A 335 16.70 17.15 4.41
N ALA A 336 17.05 17.04 5.69
CA ALA A 336 18.34 16.50 6.14
C ALA A 336 18.56 15.04 5.70
N ASN A 337 17.48 14.33 5.40
CA ASN A 337 17.49 12.96 4.89
C ASN A 337 17.37 12.84 3.37
N GLY A 338 17.36 13.96 2.65
CA GLY A 338 17.30 14.02 1.19
C GLY A 338 15.89 14.07 0.59
N TYR A 339 14.84 14.03 1.43
CA TYR A 339 13.46 14.13 0.97
C TYR A 339 13.05 15.60 0.82
N THR A 340 12.99 16.07 -0.41
CA THR A 340 12.77 17.48 -0.76
C THR A 340 11.91 17.68 -2.00
N LYS A 341 11.64 16.62 -2.77
CA LYS A 341 10.98 16.71 -4.07
C LYS A 341 9.66 15.98 -4.05
N ARG A 342 8.72 16.46 -4.85
CA ARG A 342 7.41 15.84 -5.08
C ARG A 342 7.45 14.37 -5.51
N THR A 343 8.57 13.91 -6.08
CA THR A 343 8.79 12.52 -6.51
C THR A 343 9.42 11.63 -5.43
N ASP A 344 9.82 12.21 -4.30
CA ASP A 344 10.36 11.44 -3.20
C ASP A 344 9.25 10.62 -2.53
N PRO A 345 9.54 9.42 -2.00
CA PRO A 345 8.54 8.48 -1.49
C PRO A 345 8.04 8.91 -0.10
N VAL A 346 7.50 10.13 0.01
CA VAL A 346 6.98 10.71 1.25
C VAL A 346 5.64 11.38 0.97
N PHE A 347 4.63 11.10 1.78
CA PHE A 347 3.44 11.93 1.89
C PHE A 347 3.39 12.53 3.29
N ILE A 348 3.02 13.80 3.43
CA ILE A 348 2.75 14.39 4.73
C ILE A 348 1.24 14.61 4.86
N GLN A 349 0.66 14.21 5.99
CA GLN A 349 -0.77 14.36 6.23
C GLN A 349 -1.11 15.11 7.51
N SER A 350 -2.31 15.66 7.54
CA SER A 350 -2.85 16.36 8.70
C SER A 350 -4.36 16.54 8.56
N PHE A 351 -5.05 16.59 9.69
CA PHE A 351 -6.47 16.99 9.74
C PHE A 351 -6.65 18.51 9.62
N GLU A 352 -5.67 19.30 10.06
CA GLU A 352 -5.78 20.76 10.10
C GLU A 352 -5.42 21.40 8.74
N VAL A 353 -6.36 22.16 8.17
CA VAL A 353 -6.25 22.77 6.83
C VAL A 353 -5.14 23.83 6.81
N GLY A 354 -5.07 24.66 7.84
CA GLY A 354 -4.07 25.71 8.03
C GLY A 354 -2.66 25.16 8.19
N ASN A 355 -2.53 24.00 8.83
CA ASN A 355 -1.25 23.28 8.93
C ASN A 355 -0.76 22.81 7.55
N LEU A 356 -1.63 22.20 6.73
CA LEU A 356 -1.25 21.79 5.37
C LEU A 356 -0.92 23.00 4.47
N LYS A 357 -1.67 24.10 4.57
CA LYS A 357 -1.36 25.35 3.87
C LYS A 357 -0.03 25.97 4.31
N GLU A 358 0.43 25.70 5.53
CA GLU A 358 1.77 26.08 6.00
C GLU A 358 2.84 25.15 5.44
N LEU A 359 2.64 23.83 5.52
CA LEU A 359 3.56 22.84 4.96
C LEU A 359 3.76 23.04 3.46
N ASN A 360 2.71 23.37 2.71
CA ASN A 360 2.77 23.65 1.26
C ASN A 360 3.68 24.86 0.92
N ARG A 361 3.97 25.72 1.90
CA ARG A 361 4.92 26.85 1.74
C ARG A 361 6.35 26.47 2.16
N LEU A 362 6.52 25.38 2.91
CA LEU A 362 7.80 24.97 3.48
C LEU A 362 8.47 23.84 2.68
N THR A 363 7.72 23.07 1.89
CA THR A 363 8.24 21.90 1.18
C THR A 363 7.49 21.65 -0.14
N ASP A 364 8.17 21.05 -1.12
CA ASP A 364 7.56 20.53 -2.35
C ASP A 364 7.08 19.08 -2.20
N LEU A 365 7.16 18.53 -0.98
CA LEU A 365 6.69 17.18 -0.69
C LEU A 365 5.16 17.09 -0.79
N PRO A 366 4.64 15.95 -1.25
CA PRO A 366 3.21 15.71 -1.39
C PRO A 366 2.43 15.82 -0.09
N LEU A 367 1.28 16.48 -0.11
CA LEU A 367 0.43 16.71 1.06
C LEU A 367 -0.93 16.03 0.94
N VAL A 368 -1.47 15.54 2.06
CA VAL A 368 -2.76 14.84 2.10
C VAL A 368 -3.67 15.41 3.20
N GLN A 369 -4.86 15.86 2.80
CA GLN A 369 -5.89 16.34 3.71
C GLN A 369 -6.64 15.15 4.34
N LEU A 370 -6.42 14.92 5.63
CA LEU A 370 -7.22 13.96 6.39
C LEU A 370 -8.62 14.52 6.65
N MET A 371 -9.62 13.63 6.61
CA MET A 371 -11.00 14.01 6.84
C MET A 371 -11.76 12.94 7.62
N ASP A 372 -12.40 13.35 8.69
CA ASP A 372 -13.18 12.45 9.56
C ASP A 372 -14.67 12.44 9.16
N ASP A 373 -15.53 11.95 10.06
CA ASP A 373 -16.98 11.95 9.91
C ASP A 373 -17.53 13.32 9.45
N PHE A 374 -18.60 13.28 8.68
CA PHE A 374 -19.21 14.44 8.04
C PHE A 374 -19.52 15.60 8.99
N ALA A 375 -19.89 15.32 10.24
CA ALA A 375 -20.27 16.34 11.22
C ALA A 375 -19.05 17.00 11.90
N GLU A 376 -17.91 16.31 11.90
CA GLU A 376 -16.67 16.78 12.51
C GLU A 376 -16.00 17.86 11.63
N LYS A 377 -15.05 18.59 12.22
CA LYS A 377 -14.31 19.63 11.49
C LYS A 377 -12.84 19.70 11.92
N PRO A 378 -11.96 20.21 11.06
CA PRO A 378 -10.59 20.54 11.43
C PRO A 378 -10.53 21.39 12.71
N TYR A 379 -9.62 21.09 13.63
CA TYR A 379 -9.57 21.82 14.90
C TYR A 379 -9.18 23.31 14.73
N ASP A 380 -8.35 23.62 13.74
CA ASP A 380 -8.03 25.00 13.38
C ASP A 380 -9.24 25.78 12.83
N PHE A 381 -10.26 25.11 12.28
CA PHE A 381 -11.54 25.73 11.97
C PHE A 381 -12.32 26.10 13.24
N VAL A 382 -12.26 25.26 14.28
CA VAL A 382 -12.85 25.58 15.60
C VAL A 382 -12.20 26.85 16.16
N VAL A 383 -10.87 26.92 16.16
CA VAL A 383 -10.13 28.06 16.71
C VAL A 383 -10.36 29.35 15.91
N SER A 384 -10.45 29.26 14.58
CA SER A 384 -10.68 30.43 13.71
C SER A 384 -12.16 30.83 13.61
N GLY A 385 -13.09 30.00 14.10
CA GLY A 385 -14.54 30.22 13.98
C GLY A 385 -15.11 29.89 12.59
N ASP A 386 -14.37 29.14 11.77
CA ASP A 386 -14.87 28.62 10.49
C ASP A 386 -15.97 27.57 10.74
N ARG A 387 -17.12 27.79 10.09
CA ARG A 387 -18.31 26.96 10.29
C ARG A 387 -18.29 25.67 9.49
N ARG A 388 -17.40 25.55 8.49
CA ARG A 388 -17.31 24.37 7.64
C ARG A 388 -17.00 23.10 8.43
N THR A 389 -17.47 21.96 7.92
CA THR A 389 -17.19 20.61 8.41
C THR A 389 -16.47 19.78 7.35
N TYR A 390 -16.08 18.55 7.66
CA TYR A 390 -15.55 17.63 6.66
C TYR A 390 -16.55 17.35 5.53
N ARG A 391 -17.87 17.42 5.79
CA ARG A 391 -18.88 17.37 4.72
C ARG A 391 -18.69 18.48 3.69
N ASP A 392 -18.42 19.71 4.13
CA ASP A 392 -18.21 20.83 3.22
C ASP A 392 -16.92 20.65 2.41
N LEU A 393 -15.87 20.10 3.04
CA LEU A 393 -14.59 19.79 2.39
C LEU A 393 -14.70 18.65 1.36
N MET A 394 -15.63 17.71 1.54
CA MET A 394 -15.90 16.60 0.62
C MET A 394 -16.80 16.96 -0.57
N THR A 395 -17.26 18.21 -0.69
CA THR A 395 -17.99 18.68 -1.88
C THR A 395 -17.03 18.96 -3.04
N THR A 396 -17.50 19.01 -4.28
CA THR A 396 -16.67 19.40 -5.45
C THR A 396 -15.96 20.74 -5.24
N GLN A 397 -16.59 21.71 -4.57
CA GLN A 397 -15.97 22.99 -4.24
C GLN A 397 -14.89 22.84 -3.16
N GLY A 398 -15.14 22.03 -2.13
CA GLY A 398 -14.16 21.72 -1.09
C GLY A 398 -12.94 21.01 -1.65
N LEU A 399 -13.13 20.01 -2.51
CA LEU A 399 -12.06 19.28 -3.19
C LEU A 399 -11.24 20.20 -4.11
N ALA A 400 -11.89 21.11 -4.84
CA ALA A 400 -11.20 22.12 -5.64
C ALA A 400 -10.35 23.07 -4.77
N GLU A 401 -10.80 23.42 -3.56
CA GLU A 401 -9.98 24.16 -2.59
C GLU A 401 -8.79 23.32 -2.10
N ILE A 402 -9.03 22.06 -1.71
CA ILE A 402 -7.99 21.14 -1.25
C ILE A 402 -6.86 21.03 -2.28
N LYS A 403 -7.19 20.92 -3.57
CA LYS A 403 -6.19 20.83 -4.64
C LYS A 403 -5.22 22.01 -4.71
N THR A 404 -5.58 23.17 -4.14
CA THR A 404 -4.68 24.34 -4.11
C THR A 404 -3.52 24.18 -3.12
N TYR A 405 -3.60 23.24 -2.19
CA TYR A 405 -2.59 23.05 -1.14
C TYR A 405 -2.26 21.59 -0.82
N ALA A 406 -2.95 20.62 -1.42
CA ALA A 406 -2.73 19.21 -1.20
C ALA A 406 -2.89 18.41 -2.50
N ASP A 407 -2.33 17.20 -2.48
CA ASP A 407 -2.22 16.29 -3.61
C ASP A 407 -3.13 15.07 -3.47
N GLY A 408 -3.66 14.85 -2.27
CA GLY A 408 -4.67 13.84 -2.01
C GLY A 408 -5.52 14.14 -0.80
N ILE A 409 -6.46 13.23 -0.58
CA ILE A 409 -7.33 13.18 0.57
C ILE A 409 -7.23 11.84 1.27
N GLY A 410 -7.29 11.84 2.59
CA GLY A 410 -7.40 10.63 3.40
C GLY A 410 -8.71 10.65 4.19
N PRO A 411 -9.84 10.24 3.58
CA PRO A 411 -11.12 10.25 4.28
C PRO A 411 -11.30 9.02 5.17
N TRP A 412 -12.06 9.14 6.25
CA TRP A 412 -12.57 7.97 6.96
C TRP A 412 -13.42 7.11 6.00
N LYS A 413 -13.13 5.81 5.87
CA LYS A 413 -13.71 4.92 4.84
C LYS A 413 -15.25 4.91 4.85
N ARG A 414 -15.87 5.16 6.01
CA ARG A 414 -17.33 5.20 6.17
C ARG A 414 -17.98 6.51 5.75
N THR A 415 -17.20 7.50 5.31
CA THR A 415 -17.73 8.62 4.53
C THR A 415 -17.82 8.31 3.04
N ILE A 416 -17.24 7.20 2.55
CA ILE A 416 -17.37 6.73 1.15
C ILE A 416 -18.47 5.68 1.06
N VAL A 417 -18.34 4.59 1.83
CA VAL A 417 -19.35 3.51 1.94
C VAL A 417 -19.98 3.63 3.32
N VAL A 418 -21.09 4.35 3.39
CA VAL A 418 -21.74 4.71 4.67
C VAL A 418 -22.39 3.49 5.30
N GLU A 419 -22.16 3.30 6.60
CA GLU A 419 -22.95 2.37 7.42
C GLU A 419 -24.14 3.12 8.01
N GLY A 420 -25.35 2.72 7.63
CA GLY A 420 -26.59 3.29 8.13
C GLY A 420 -26.83 2.99 9.60
N ALA A 421 -27.82 3.68 10.19
CA ALA A 421 -28.22 3.46 11.58
C ALA A 421 -28.71 2.01 11.84
N ASP A 422 -29.14 1.30 10.80
CA ASP A 422 -29.53 -0.10 10.81
C ASP A 422 -28.34 -1.08 10.70
N LYS A 423 -27.11 -0.56 10.79
CA LYS A 423 -25.85 -1.30 10.59
C LYS A 423 -25.70 -1.91 9.21
N LYS A 424 -26.39 -1.33 8.22
CA LYS A 424 -26.24 -1.76 6.83
C LYS A 424 -25.40 -0.83 5.99
N LEU A 425 -24.59 -1.41 5.13
CA LEU A 425 -23.83 -0.64 4.15
C LEU A 425 -24.74 -0.07 3.06
N GLN A 426 -24.56 1.21 2.78
CA GLN A 426 -25.17 1.90 1.65
C GLN A 426 -24.27 1.80 0.41
N PRO A 427 -24.81 2.03 -0.80
CA PRO A 427 -23.98 2.21 -1.98
C PRO A 427 -22.92 3.29 -1.77
N ALA A 428 -21.75 3.11 -2.37
CA ALA A 428 -20.69 4.11 -2.35
C ALA A 428 -21.19 5.43 -2.97
N ASN A 429 -20.77 6.56 -2.40
CA ASN A 429 -21.02 7.87 -2.98
C ASN A 429 -19.95 8.25 -4.03
N SER A 430 -20.04 9.47 -4.56
CA SER A 430 -19.15 9.97 -5.62
C SER A 430 -17.79 10.50 -5.16
N LEU A 431 -17.46 10.46 -3.86
CA LEU A 431 -16.29 11.16 -3.32
C LEU A 431 -14.98 10.76 -4.02
N ILE A 432 -14.79 9.47 -4.33
CA ILE A 432 -13.59 8.99 -5.04
C ILE A 432 -13.51 9.64 -6.44
N THR A 433 -14.58 9.51 -7.22
CA THR A 433 -14.66 10.08 -8.57
C THR A 433 -14.50 11.60 -8.57
N ASP A 434 -15.14 12.30 -7.64
CA ASP A 434 -15.07 13.76 -7.53
C ASP A 434 -13.66 14.23 -7.14
N ALA A 435 -12.96 13.49 -6.28
CA ALA A 435 -11.57 13.77 -5.92
C ALA A 435 -10.62 13.54 -7.10
N HIS A 436 -10.78 12.44 -7.84
CA HIS A 436 -10.00 12.18 -9.05
C HIS A 436 -10.23 13.25 -10.13
N LEU A 437 -11.47 13.71 -10.33
CA LEU A 437 -11.77 14.82 -11.24
C LEU A 437 -11.11 16.14 -10.82
N ALA A 438 -10.89 16.34 -9.52
CA ALA A 438 -10.13 17.45 -8.97
C ALA A 438 -8.60 17.23 -9.04
N GLY A 439 -8.13 16.06 -9.47
CA GLY A 439 -6.70 15.71 -9.52
C GLY A 439 -6.11 15.42 -8.14
N LEU A 440 -6.90 14.83 -7.24
CA LEU A 440 -6.51 14.42 -5.89
C LEU A 440 -6.50 12.89 -5.77
N LEU A 441 -5.47 12.33 -5.15
CA LEU A 441 -5.43 10.93 -4.73
C LEU A 441 -6.40 10.67 -3.57
N VAL A 442 -6.83 9.42 -3.37
CA VAL A 442 -7.76 9.02 -2.31
C VAL A 442 -7.23 7.83 -1.53
N HIS A 443 -6.82 8.07 -0.28
CA HIS A 443 -6.23 7.07 0.63
C HIS A 443 -7.07 6.89 1.91
N PRO A 444 -8.20 6.15 1.90
CA PRO A 444 -9.07 6.08 3.06
C PRO A 444 -8.49 5.29 4.24
N TYR A 445 -8.95 5.65 5.44
CA TYR A 445 -8.58 5.01 6.71
C TYR A 445 -9.82 4.59 7.53
N THR A 446 -9.75 3.68 8.49
CA THR A 446 -8.73 2.64 8.66
C THR A 446 -9.40 1.29 8.41
N PHE A 447 -8.71 0.43 7.68
CA PHE A 447 -9.14 -0.95 7.48
C PHE A 447 -8.58 -1.85 8.59
N ARG A 448 -9.44 -2.72 9.10
CA ARG A 448 -9.22 -3.51 10.32
C ARG A 448 -9.90 -4.87 10.19
N ASN A 449 -9.27 -5.91 10.71
CA ASN A 449 -9.72 -7.29 10.52
C ASN A 449 -10.64 -7.80 11.63
N GLU A 450 -10.69 -7.12 12.77
CA GLU A 450 -11.40 -7.61 13.94
C GLU A 450 -12.91 -7.57 13.71
N SER A 451 -13.47 -8.73 13.42
CA SER A 451 -14.90 -8.96 13.27
C SER A 451 -15.51 -9.43 14.60
N PRO A 452 -16.71 -8.97 14.98
CA PRO A 452 -17.60 -8.05 14.23
C PRO A 452 -17.37 -6.57 14.52
N THR A 453 -16.33 -6.21 15.30
CA THR A 453 -16.13 -4.84 15.79
C THR A 453 -15.90 -3.82 14.69
N TYR A 454 -15.06 -4.13 13.70
CA TYR A 454 -14.66 -3.21 12.63
C TYR A 454 -15.01 -3.68 11.21
N VAL A 455 -15.38 -4.95 11.06
CA VAL A 455 -15.81 -5.53 9.78
C VAL A 455 -17.34 -5.53 9.74
N ALA A 456 -17.91 -4.83 8.76
CA ALA A 456 -19.36 -4.79 8.59
C ALA A 456 -19.95 -6.19 8.32
N SER A 457 -21.18 -6.40 8.77
CA SER A 457 -21.84 -7.71 8.75
C SER A 457 -22.01 -8.29 7.35
N GLU A 458 -22.15 -7.43 6.35
CA GLU A 458 -22.31 -7.72 4.93
C GLU A 458 -21.11 -8.45 4.34
N TYR A 459 -19.92 -8.27 4.90
CA TYR A 459 -18.74 -9.00 4.48
C TYR A 459 -18.65 -10.39 5.12
N GLY A 460 -19.64 -10.82 5.91
CA GLY A 460 -19.68 -12.15 6.51
C GLY A 460 -18.50 -12.43 7.45
N GLY A 461 -17.90 -11.38 8.02
CA GLY A 461 -16.68 -11.48 8.84
C GLY A 461 -15.39 -11.69 8.04
N ASN A 462 -15.41 -11.59 6.71
CA ASN A 462 -14.23 -11.64 5.86
C ASN A 462 -13.75 -10.21 5.54
N PRO A 463 -12.72 -9.68 6.21
CA PRO A 463 -12.23 -8.33 5.96
C PRO A 463 -11.72 -8.11 4.54
N ALA A 464 -11.27 -9.17 3.86
CA ALA A 464 -10.70 -9.04 2.52
C ALA A 464 -11.73 -8.56 1.48
N LEU A 465 -13.01 -8.87 1.67
CA LEU A 465 -14.10 -8.37 0.81
C LEU A 465 -14.29 -6.85 0.94
N GLU A 466 -13.98 -6.27 2.09
CA GLU A 466 -14.02 -4.82 2.27
C GLU A 466 -12.90 -4.15 1.47
N TYR A 467 -11.67 -4.66 1.56
CA TYR A 467 -10.55 -4.16 0.74
C TYR A 467 -10.87 -4.27 -0.75
N GLU A 468 -11.32 -5.43 -1.22
CA GLU A 468 -11.67 -5.65 -2.62
C GLU A 468 -12.76 -4.70 -3.11
N GLN A 469 -13.76 -4.40 -2.28
CA GLN A 469 -14.77 -3.40 -2.64
C GLN A 469 -14.13 -2.04 -2.87
N PHE A 470 -13.30 -1.54 -1.95
CA PHE A 470 -12.68 -0.21 -2.07
C PHE A 470 -11.69 -0.14 -3.23
N TYR A 471 -10.93 -1.20 -3.49
CA TYR A 471 -10.08 -1.30 -4.67
C TYR A 471 -10.88 -1.21 -5.98
N ARG A 472 -12.03 -1.89 -6.07
CA ARG A 472 -12.93 -1.80 -7.22
C ARG A 472 -13.60 -0.42 -7.36
N LEU A 473 -13.77 0.30 -6.25
CA LEU A 473 -14.24 1.68 -6.26
C LEU A 473 -13.16 2.67 -6.74
N GLY A 474 -11.90 2.23 -6.88
CA GLY A 474 -10.82 3.03 -7.44
C GLY A 474 -10.03 3.86 -6.43
N VAL A 475 -9.93 3.44 -5.16
CA VAL A 475 -9.01 4.13 -4.23
C VAL A 475 -7.56 3.99 -4.69
N ASP A 476 -6.73 5.01 -4.45
CA ASP A 476 -5.31 5.00 -4.82
C ASP A 476 -4.42 4.33 -3.77
N GLY A 477 -4.95 4.14 -2.55
CA GLY A 477 -4.27 3.49 -1.44
C GLY A 477 -5.18 3.26 -0.26
N VAL A 478 -4.75 2.48 0.73
CA VAL A 478 -5.52 2.22 1.96
C VAL A 478 -4.62 2.21 3.18
N PHE A 479 -5.09 2.81 4.27
CA PHE A 479 -4.48 2.69 5.59
C PHE A 479 -5.00 1.44 6.28
N SER A 480 -4.10 0.51 6.57
CA SER A 480 -4.45 -0.78 7.16
C SER A 480 -3.63 -1.07 8.41
N ASP A 481 -4.32 -1.53 9.46
CA ASP A 481 -3.68 -2.12 10.65
C ASP A 481 -3.13 -3.55 10.34
N PHE A 482 -3.56 -4.14 9.22
CA PHE A 482 -3.28 -5.51 8.76
C PHE A 482 -2.75 -5.50 7.30
N PRO A 483 -1.50 -5.03 7.08
CA PRO A 483 -0.97 -4.83 5.74
C PRO A 483 -0.98 -6.08 4.87
N ASP A 484 -0.83 -7.26 5.46
CA ASP A 484 -0.91 -8.55 4.80
C ASP A 484 -2.28 -8.79 4.16
N THR A 485 -3.36 -8.45 4.87
CA THR A 485 -4.73 -8.62 4.36
C THR A 485 -4.99 -7.64 3.22
N ALA A 486 -4.55 -6.41 3.37
CA ALA A 486 -4.66 -5.38 2.35
C ALA A 486 -3.87 -5.78 1.09
N PHE A 487 -2.63 -6.26 1.26
CA PHE A 487 -1.75 -6.74 0.18
C PHE A 487 -2.35 -7.96 -0.51
N ASN A 488 -2.79 -8.98 0.22
CA ASN A 488 -3.37 -10.19 -0.36
C ASN A 488 -4.68 -9.92 -1.11
N ALA A 489 -5.51 -9.00 -0.61
CA ALA A 489 -6.70 -8.56 -1.33
C ALA A 489 -6.34 -7.82 -2.63
N ALA A 490 -5.30 -7.00 -2.60
CA ALA A 490 -4.82 -6.29 -3.79
C ALA A 490 -4.21 -7.27 -4.80
N ALA A 491 -3.40 -8.23 -4.35
CA ALA A 491 -2.78 -9.24 -5.20
C ALA A 491 -3.81 -10.10 -5.95
N ARG A 492 -5.01 -10.33 -5.39
CA ARG A 492 -6.10 -11.01 -6.10
C ARG A 492 -6.73 -10.18 -7.22
N LEU A 493 -6.72 -8.85 -7.11
CA LEU A 493 -7.31 -7.95 -8.10
C LEU A 493 -6.29 -7.37 -9.08
N TYR A 494 -5.03 -7.33 -8.67
CA TYR A 494 -3.89 -6.77 -9.39
C TYR A 494 -2.68 -7.73 -9.31
N PRO A 495 -2.81 -8.99 -9.76
CA PRO A 495 -1.76 -10.00 -9.64
C PRO A 495 -0.47 -9.63 -10.38
N PHE A 496 -0.51 -8.58 -11.21
CA PHE A 496 0.58 -8.13 -12.08
C PHE A 496 1.26 -6.84 -11.62
N SER A 497 0.94 -6.36 -10.42
CA SER A 497 1.53 -5.13 -9.89
C SER A 497 2.83 -5.44 -9.12
N THR A 498 3.80 -6.06 -9.80
CA THR A 498 5.19 -6.12 -9.33
C THR A 498 5.95 -4.82 -9.60
N VAL A 499 5.34 -3.88 -10.32
CA VAL A 499 5.69 -2.45 -10.33
C VAL A 499 5.88 -2.01 -8.88
N ASP A 500 7.10 -1.56 -8.52
CA ASP A 500 7.31 -0.74 -7.33
C ASP A 500 6.23 0.34 -7.35
N SER A 501 5.23 0.23 -6.47
CA SER A 501 4.00 1.02 -6.52
C SER A 501 4.29 2.53 -6.46
N LEU A 502 5.50 2.87 -6.02
CA LEU A 502 6.05 4.23 -5.88
C LEU A 502 6.70 4.77 -7.17
N LYS A 503 6.79 3.96 -8.22
CA LYS A 503 7.53 4.27 -9.44
C LYS A 503 6.65 4.84 -10.53
N GLY A 504 7.05 6.00 -11.04
CA GLY A 504 6.21 6.78 -11.95
C GLY A 504 4.98 7.34 -11.25
N VAL A 505 4.96 7.39 -9.91
CA VAL A 505 4.06 8.29 -9.20
C VAL A 505 4.58 9.70 -9.49
N SER A 506 4.23 10.23 -10.66
CA SER A 506 4.13 11.67 -10.80
C SER A 506 2.91 12.05 -9.95
N LEU A 507 3.17 12.53 -8.74
CA LEU A 507 2.16 13.13 -7.88
C LEU A 507 1.69 14.47 -8.42
#